data_AF-A0A4R6ZRE1-F1
#
_entry.id   AF-A0A4R6ZRE1-F1
#
_cell.length_a   1.000
_cell.length_b   1.000
_cell.length_c   1.000
_cell.angle_alpha   90.00
_cell.angle_beta   90.00
_cell.angle_gamma   90.00
#
_symmetry.space_group_name_H-M   'P 1'
#
loop_
_entity.id
_entity.type
_entity.pdbx_description
1 polymer ?
#
loop_
_entity_poly.entity_id
_entity_poly.type
_entity_poly.pdbx_seq_one_letter_code
_entity_poly.pdbx_strand_id
1 'polypeptide(L)'
;MIKRDELKDWLKESERRASISKIETYLDNQIKNHVLKGKYSFTISTGEPDNVLHRDVKTGFYDIWHDPDLSKDNRRIVHSKILEKYRTFGFKIDKHTVDCGWNSRYDAVSFKDIDKSIEEEVTE
;
A
#
# COMPACT_ATOMS: atom_id res chain seq x y z
N MET A 1 -23.87 27.51 8.36
CA MET A 1 -22.63 27.79 9.09
C MET A 1 -22.08 26.46 9.58
N ILE A 2 -20.95 26.02 9.04
CA ILE A 2 -20.33 24.73 9.40
C ILE A 2 -19.67 24.89 10.77
N LYS A 3 -19.87 23.93 11.69
CA LYS A 3 -19.25 23.95 13.02
C LYS A 3 -17.77 23.60 12.92
N ARG A 4 -16.95 24.13 13.82
CA ARG A 4 -15.49 23.91 13.83
C ARG A 4 -15.11 22.42 13.86
N ASP A 5 -15.90 21.60 14.54
CA ASP A 5 -15.64 20.15 14.65
C ASP A 5 -16.00 19.40 13.36
N GLU A 6 -17.08 19.79 12.67
CA GLU A 6 -17.44 19.28 11.34
C GLU A 6 -16.33 19.59 10.32
N LEU A 7 -15.73 20.78 10.40
CA LEU A 7 -14.59 21.19 9.58
C LEU A 7 -13.34 20.34 9.83
N LYS A 8 -13.03 20.02 11.09
CA LYS A 8 -11.88 19.15 11.44
C LYS A 8 -12.07 17.73 10.92
N ASP A 9 -13.27 17.18 11.05
CA ASP A 9 -13.54 15.83 10.59
C ASP A 9 -13.60 15.75 9.06
N TRP A 10 -14.08 16.81 8.41
CA TRP A 10 -14.02 16.94 6.95
C TRP A 10 -12.58 17.05 6.43
N LEU A 11 -11.71 17.83 7.10
CA LEU A 11 -10.28 17.89 6.78
C LEU A 11 -9.63 16.52 6.91
N LYS A 12 -9.82 15.82 8.04
CA LYS A 12 -9.30 14.47 8.23
C LYS A 12 -9.80 13.49 7.17
N GLU A 13 -11.07 13.59 6.76
CA GLU A 13 -11.61 12.73 5.70
C GLU A 13 -11.00 13.05 4.34
N SER A 14 -10.81 14.33 4.00
CA SER A 14 -10.17 14.75 2.77
C SER A 14 -8.70 14.29 2.69
N GLU A 15 -7.95 14.43 3.79
CA GLU A 15 -6.55 13.96 3.91
C GLU A 15 -6.47 12.44 3.74
N ARG A 16 -7.36 11.69 4.42
CA ARG A 16 -7.43 10.23 4.25
C ARG A 16 -7.73 9.83 2.81
N ARG A 17 -8.67 10.50 2.14
CA ARG A 17 -9.01 10.21 0.73
C ARG A 17 -7.85 10.49 -0.21
N ALA A 18 -7.15 11.60 -0.01
CA ALA A 18 -5.97 11.93 -0.80
C ALA A 18 -4.87 10.87 -0.62
N SER A 19 -4.62 10.45 0.62
CA SER A 19 -3.64 9.40 0.93
C SER A 19 -4.03 8.04 0.33
N ILE A 20 -5.31 7.66 0.43
CA ILE A 20 -5.86 6.45 -0.21
C ILE A 20 -5.57 6.47 -1.71
N SER A 21 -5.90 7.57 -2.40
CA SER A 21 -5.70 7.68 -3.85
C SER A 21 -4.22 7.56 -4.25
N LYS A 22 -3.29 8.14 -3.48
CA LYS A 22 -1.85 8.01 -3.72
C LYS A 22 -1.37 6.56 -3.58
N ILE A 23 -1.79 5.88 -2.51
CA ILE A 23 -1.40 4.49 -2.27
C ILE A 23 -2.00 3.58 -3.35
N GLU A 24 -3.29 3.72 -3.67
CA GLU A 24 -3.96 2.95 -4.72
C GLU A 24 -3.26 3.11 -6.07
N THR A 25 -3.00 4.35 -6.48
CA THR A 25 -2.27 4.63 -7.73
C THR A 25 -0.91 3.94 -7.75
N TYR A 26 -0.17 3.94 -6.64
CA TYR A 26 1.11 3.26 -6.56
C TYR A 26 0.96 1.74 -6.68
N LEU A 27 0.04 1.14 -5.91
CA LEU A 27 -0.20 -0.30 -5.90
C LEU A 27 -0.70 -0.80 -7.26
N ASP A 28 -1.63 -0.11 -7.89
CA ASP A 28 -2.16 -0.45 -9.22
C ASP A 28 -1.06 -0.45 -10.28
N ASN A 29 -0.17 0.55 -10.25
CA ASN A 29 0.99 0.60 -11.14
C ASN A 29 1.94 -0.57 -10.89
N GLN A 30 2.17 -0.95 -9.63
CA GLN A 30 3.00 -2.11 -9.30
C GLN A 30 2.37 -3.42 -9.75
N ILE A 31 1.07 -3.62 -9.53
CA ILE A 31 0.31 -4.77 -10.03
C ILE A 31 0.45 -4.88 -11.53
N LYS A 32 0.13 -3.80 -12.27
CA LYS A 32 0.24 -3.77 -13.74
C LYS A 32 1.65 -4.13 -14.21
N ASN A 33 2.68 -3.53 -13.62
CA ASN A 33 4.07 -3.78 -14.00
C ASN A 33 4.52 -5.22 -13.74
N HIS A 34 4.04 -5.86 -12.66
CA HIS A 34 4.37 -7.24 -12.33
C HIS A 34 3.60 -8.24 -13.20
N VAL A 35 2.31 -8.01 -13.41
CA VAL A 35 1.46 -8.84 -14.29
C VAL A 35 1.99 -8.82 -15.72
N LEU A 36 2.38 -7.66 -16.26
CA LEU A 36 3.01 -7.55 -17.59
C LEU A 36 4.32 -8.33 -17.71
N LYS A 37 4.96 -8.67 -16.59
CA LYS A 37 6.19 -9.49 -16.51
C LYS A 37 5.91 -10.95 -16.16
N GLY A 38 4.64 -11.38 -16.13
CA GLY A 38 4.23 -12.73 -15.73
C GLY A 38 4.46 -13.04 -14.25
N LYS A 39 4.55 -12.02 -13.39
CA LYS A 39 4.74 -12.18 -11.95
C LYS A 39 3.43 -11.92 -11.21
N TYR A 40 2.79 -12.99 -10.76
CA TYR A 40 1.49 -12.94 -10.06
C TYR A 40 1.59 -13.00 -8.54
N SER A 41 2.80 -13.14 -8.01
CA SER A 41 3.11 -13.01 -6.59
C SER A 41 4.32 -12.11 -6.40
N PHE A 42 4.16 -11.06 -5.61
CA PHE A 42 5.22 -10.09 -5.35
C PHE A 42 4.98 -9.33 -4.05
N THR A 43 6.04 -8.66 -3.57
CA THR A 43 6.01 -7.87 -2.34
C THR A 43 6.48 -6.46 -2.65
N ILE A 44 5.75 -5.48 -2.14
CA ILE A 44 6.09 -4.06 -2.19
C ILE A 44 6.48 -3.66 -0.77
N SER A 45 7.74 -3.29 -0.56
CA SER A 45 8.27 -2.89 0.74
C SER A 45 8.55 -1.39 0.78
N THR A 46 8.41 -0.79 1.96
CA THR A 46 8.81 0.60 2.25
C THR A 46 10.32 0.77 2.38
N GLY A 47 11.08 -0.33 2.40
CA GLY A 47 12.54 -0.31 2.35
C GLY A 47 13.13 -1.54 1.66
N GLU A 48 14.34 -1.41 1.17
CA GLU A 48 15.08 -2.47 0.51
C GLU A 48 16.58 -2.41 0.85
N PRO A 49 17.29 -3.55 0.82
CA PRO A 49 18.73 -3.56 1.01
C PRO A 49 19.42 -2.92 -0.20
N ASP A 50 20.27 -1.94 0.07
CA ASP A 50 21.20 -1.39 -0.91
C ASP A 50 22.52 -2.17 -0.84
N ASN A 51 22.73 -3.03 -1.84
CA ASN A 51 23.92 -3.87 -1.93
C ASN A 51 25.20 -3.07 -2.22
N VAL A 52 25.09 -1.84 -2.71
CA VAL A 52 26.23 -0.96 -3.00
C VAL A 52 26.66 -0.21 -1.74
N LEU A 53 25.69 0.29 -0.98
CA LEU A 53 25.94 1.06 0.24
C LEU A 53 25.96 0.18 1.51
N HIS A 54 25.75 -1.13 1.38
CA HIS A 54 25.65 -2.10 2.48
C HIS A 54 24.74 -1.63 3.62
N ARG A 55 23.63 -0.98 3.26
CA ARG A 55 22.65 -0.43 4.20
C ARG A 55 21.24 -0.57 3.63
N ASP A 56 20.26 -0.41 4.49
CA ASP A 56 18.88 -0.37 4.03
C ASP A 56 18.47 1.04 3.63
N VAL A 57 17.73 1.14 2.53
CA VAL A 57 17.24 2.40 2.00
C VAL A 57 15.73 2.38 1.91
N LYS A 58 15.12 3.56 2.09
CA LYS A 58 13.69 3.74 1.88
C LYS A 58 13.38 3.64 0.38
N THR A 59 12.36 2.88 0.03
CA THR A 59 11.87 2.85 -1.35
C THR A 59 10.97 4.07 -1.61
N GLY A 60 10.62 4.30 -2.88
CA GLY A 60 9.61 5.31 -3.24
C GLY A 60 8.22 5.05 -2.62
N PHE A 61 7.97 3.85 -2.08
CA PHE A 61 6.75 3.55 -1.37
C PHE A 61 6.73 4.07 0.07
N TYR A 62 7.88 4.38 0.67
CA TYR A 62 7.97 4.78 2.08
C TYR A 62 7.11 6.00 2.40
N ASP A 63 7.31 7.11 1.68
CA ASP A 63 6.60 8.37 1.97
C ASP A 63 5.13 8.32 1.55
N ILE A 64 4.78 7.40 0.63
CA ILE A 64 3.40 7.15 0.21
C ILE A 64 2.65 6.37 1.31
N TRP A 65 3.29 5.34 1.86
CA TRP A 65 2.73 4.49 2.91
C TRP A 65 2.76 5.17 4.29
N HIS A 66 3.80 5.95 4.57
CA HIS A 66 3.95 6.71 5.81
C HIS A 66 3.63 8.19 5.64
N ASP A 67 2.53 8.49 4.92
CA ASP A 67 2.07 9.84 4.61
C ASP A 67 2.22 10.78 5.83
N PRO A 68 3.13 11.78 5.76
CA PRO A 68 3.45 12.63 6.90
C PRO A 68 2.29 13.55 7.29
N ASP A 69 1.35 13.78 6.37
CA ASP A 69 0.16 14.59 6.62
C ASP A 69 -0.87 13.83 7.48
N LEU A 70 -0.68 12.52 7.69
CA LEU A 70 -1.57 11.69 8.48
C LEU A 70 -0.99 11.29 9.84
N SER A 71 -1.81 11.48 10.88
CA SER A 71 -1.57 10.86 12.18
C SER A 71 -1.48 9.33 12.08
N LYS A 72 -0.82 8.69 13.06
CA LYS A 72 -0.65 7.24 13.09
C LYS A 72 -1.98 6.48 13.02
N ASP A 73 -3.01 6.98 13.71
CA ASP A 73 -4.35 6.36 13.72
C ASP A 73 -5.05 6.51 12.37
N ASN A 74 -4.95 7.68 11.74
CA ASN A 74 -5.50 7.86 10.39
C ASN A 74 -4.77 6.98 9.36
N ARG A 75 -3.45 6.83 9.44
CA ARG A 75 -2.70 5.90 8.60
C ARG A 75 -3.18 4.46 8.78
N ARG A 76 -3.43 4.03 10.02
CA ARG A 76 -4.00 2.69 10.29
C ARG A 76 -5.37 2.50 9.62
N ILE A 77 -6.24 3.50 9.68
CA ILE A 77 -7.56 3.47 9.02
C ILE A 77 -7.39 3.38 7.50
N VAL A 78 -6.52 4.22 6.92
CA VAL A 78 -6.23 4.22 5.48
C VAL A 78 -5.70 2.86 5.02
N HIS A 79 -4.69 2.31 5.70
CA HIS A 79 -4.13 1.00 5.36
C HIS A 79 -5.20 -0.10 5.42
N SER A 80 -6.06 -0.09 6.44
CA SER A 80 -7.11 -1.10 6.59
C SER A 80 -8.11 -1.03 5.44
N LYS A 81 -8.58 0.18 5.08
CA LYS A 81 -9.49 0.39 3.94
C LYS A 81 -8.91 -0.10 2.63
N ILE A 82 -7.62 0.15 2.40
CA ILE A 82 -6.93 -0.27 1.17
C ILE A 82 -6.87 -1.80 1.10
N LEU A 83 -6.40 -2.45 2.17
CA LEU A 83 -6.34 -3.91 2.22
C LEU A 83 -7.71 -4.55 2.01
N GLU A 84 -8.75 -4.02 2.66
CA GLU A 84 -10.14 -4.48 2.45
C GLU A 84 -10.58 -4.32 1.01
N LYS A 85 -10.35 -3.15 0.39
CA LYS A 85 -10.71 -2.88 -1.00
C LYS A 85 -10.07 -3.89 -1.96
N TYR A 86 -8.75 -4.10 -1.88
CA TYR A 86 -8.09 -5.09 -2.76
C TYR A 86 -8.58 -6.52 -2.48
N ARG A 87 -8.90 -6.88 -1.24
CA ARG A 87 -9.53 -8.18 -0.95
C ARG A 87 -10.91 -8.33 -1.60
N THR A 88 -11.70 -7.25 -1.69
CA THR A 88 -13.00 -7.30 -2.38
C THR A 88 -12.88 -7.53 -3.89
N PHE A 89 -11.73 -7.20 -4.49
CA PHE A 89 -11.41 -7.54 -5.88
C PHE A 89 -10.85 -8.96 -6.03
N GLY A 90 -10.88 -9.78 -4.97
CA GLY A 90 -10.38 -11.15 -5.00
C GLY A 90 -8.87 -11.30 -4.79
N PHE A 91 -8.12 -10.20 -4.58
CA PHE A 91 -6.68 -10.29 -4.35
C PHE A 91 -6.35 -10.86 -2.97
N LYS A 92 -5.41 -11.82 -2.94
CA LYS A 92 -4.78 -12.25 -1.68
C LYS A 92 -3.69 -11.25 -1.30
N ILE A 93 -4.07 -10.28 -0.46
CA ILE A 93 -3.21 -9.17 -0.03
C ILE A 93 -2.98 -9.20 1.49
N ASP A 94 -1.70 -9.13 1.88
CA ASP A 94 -1.25 -9.19 3.27
C ASP A 94 -0.29 -8.03 3.60
N LYS A 95 -0.56 -7.31 4.68
CA LYS A 95 0.41 -6.41 5.30
C LYS A 95 1.29 -7.18 6.27
N HIS A 96 2.60 -7.03 6.18
CA HIS A 96 3.57 -7.61 7.11
C HIS A 96 4.80 -6.71 7.22
N THR A 97 5.78 -7.12 8.02
CA THR A 97 7.08 -6.46 8.13
C THR A 97 8.16 -7.31 7.48
N VAL A 98 9.02 -6.70 6.68
CA VAL A 98 10.23 -7.33 6.15
C VAL A 98 11.40 -6.93 7.03
N ASP A 99 12.19 -7.93 7.44
CA ASP A 99 13.46 -7.72 8.15
C ASP A 99 14.56 -7.59 7.10
N CYS A 100 15.23 -6.45 7.07
CA CYS A 100 16.34 -6.19 6.15
C CYS A 100 17.72 -6.36 6.83
N GLY A 101 17.76 -6.89 8.06
CA GLY A 101 18.97 -7.04 8.86
C GLY A 101 19.27 -5.82 9.72
N TRP A 102 20.37 -5.87 10.49
CA TRP A 102 20.98 -4.76 11.27
C TRP A 102 20.00 -3.78 11.98
N ASN A 103 18.86 -4.30 12.47
CA ASN A 103 17.77 -3.57 13.14
C ASN A 103 16.82 -2.75 12.24
N SER A 104 16.84 -2.95 10.93
CA SER A 104 15.91 -2.31 10.01
C SER A 104 14.69 -3.21 9.72
N ARG A 105 13.51 -2.72 10.09
CA ARG A 105 12.23 -3.35 9.76
C ARG A 105 11.38 -2.39 8.98
N TYR A 106 10.89 -2.85 7.83
CA TYR A 106 10.07 -2.06 6.94
C TYR A 106 8.69 -2.67 6.79
N ASP A 107 7.68 -1.81 6.73
CA ASP A 107 6.32 -2.22 6.37
C ASP A 107 6.32 -2.69 4.90
N ALA A 108 5.58 -3.76 4.62
CA ALA A 108 5.42 -4.28 3.28
C ALA A 108 4.00 -4.81 3.05
N VAL A 109 3.64 -4.86 1.77
CA VAL A 109 2.38 -5.41 1.27
C VAL A 109 2.71 -6.49 0.25
N SER A 110 2.27 -7.72 0.51
CA SER A 110 2.38 -8.83 -0.44
C SER A 110 1.08 -9.02 -1.18
N PHE A 111 1.19 -9.25 -2.49
CA PHE A 111 0.13 -9.80 -3.32
C PHE A 111 0.50 -11.23 -3.70
N LYS A 112 -0.47 -12.13 -3.64
CA LYS A 112 -0.30 -13.56 -3.97
C LYS A 112 -1.40 -13.99 -4.93
N ASP A 113 -1.05 -14.94 -5.80
CA ASP A 113 -1.97 -15.60 -6.74
C ASP A 113 -2.89 -14.61 -7.51
N ILE A 114 -2.35 -13.49 -8.00
CA ILE A 114 -3.14 -12.47 -8.72
C ILE A 114 -3.84 -13.06 -9.97
N ASP A 115 -3.20 -14.02 -10.63
CA ASP A 115 -3.74 -14.77 -11.76
C ASP A 115 -5.12 -15.38 -11.47
N LYS A 116 -5.34 -15.89 -10.25
CA LYS A 116 -6.62 -16.47 -9.84
C LYS A 116 -7.74 -15.44 -9.76
N SER A 117 -7.41 -14.17 -9.53
CA SER A 117 -8.37 -13.06 -9.54
C SER A 117 -8.70 -12.57 -10.95
N ILE A 118 -7.90 -12.93 -11.96
CA ILE A 118 -8.07 -12.52 -13.36
C ILE A 118 -8.90 -13.56 -14.14
N GLU A 119 -8.81 -14.84 -13.79
CA GLU A 119 -9.52 -15.92 -14.50
C GLU A 119 -11.05 -15.94 -14.29
N GLU A 120 -11.59 -15.27 -13.26
CA GLU A 120 -13.04 -15.23 -13.01
C GLU A 120 -13.83 -14.35 -14.01
N GLU A 121 -13.17 -13.50 -14.81
CA GLU A 121 -13.84 -12.60 -15.78
C GLU A 121 -13.92 -13.12 -17.23
N VAL A 122 -13.29 -14.25 -17.57
CA VAL A 122 -13.20 -14.74 -18.97
C VAL A 122 -14.21 -15.86 -19.30
N THR A 123 -15.35 -15.88 -18.62
CA THR A 123 -16.49 -16.74 -18.97
C THR A 123 -17.71 -15.91 -19.32
N GLU A 124 -17.70 -15.30 -20.51
CA GLU A 124 -18.91 -14.95 -21.28
C GLU A 124 -18.72 -15.32 -22.76
#